data_AF-A0A859QJT2-F1
#
_entry.id   AF-A0A859QJT2-F1
#
_cell.length_a   1.000
_cell.length_b   1.000
_cell.length_c   1.000
_cell.angle_alpha   90.00
_cell.angle_beta   90.00
_cell.angle_gamma   90.00
#
_symmetry.space_group_name_H-M   'P 1'
#
loop_
_entity.id
_entity.type
_entity.pdbx_description
1 polymer ?
#
loop_
_entity_poly.entity_id
_entity_poly.type
_entity_poly.pdbx_seq_one_letter_code
_entity_poly.pdbx_strand_id
1 'polypeptide(L)'
;MDIATIVLVDATLREGGIRRAAKLSGRPPSSVSAAVRRFEQTISVPLLRREGAMLVPTLEAQARTADIAEAADTATLLVNRLGSLAAGPIPPVSLAALDRFVKIARNGSIRSVARMLGLGQPQLTRQMANLERHLGYRLFERAYHGVVCTEEALAAIPLAEKLLQCWGRLTRASDDRFRRDATTWRLGAVMPLGPESEIARMLAALTAAWHASRPRQHLFISSTTADELIAGLKSRRFDAALLDVADFPHEFDGRLVSETPLALAGAAATLSEMGGDFARLLCTSPIAVPSAKSGLRREATRFLEDTLSESERRRVTLIEVDSIPVIINLVSHHGYLSILPESSLARVHRPPAMIRLSSRYRQSLTLVWPRKALWAQAGEAIFRMMKTGTVRT
;
A
#
# COMPACT_ATOMS: atom_id res chain seq x y z
N MET A 1 -19.35 12.43 8.62
CA MET A 1 -20.22 11.42 9.25
C MET A 1 -20.96 12.03 10.44
N ASP A 2 -22.20 11.61 10.67
CA ASP A 2 -23.07 12.03 11.78
C ASP A 2 -23.81 10.84 12.39
N ILE A 3 -24.30 10.99 13.63
CA ILE A 3 -24.92 9.90 14.39
C ILE A 3 -26.26 9.43 13.79
N ALA A 4 -27.02 10.33 13.17
CA ALA A 4 -28.27 9.98 12.50
C ALA A 4 -28.02 9.04 11.33
N THR A 5 -26.95 9.27 10.57
CA THR A 5 -26.51 8.38 9.48
C THR A 5 -26.19 6.98 10.00
N ILE A 6 -25.45 6.88 11.11
CA ILE A 6 -25.09 5.58 11.72
C ILE A 6 -26.35 4.79 12.10
N VAL A 7 -27.30 5.42 12.76
CA VAL A 7 -28.54 4.75 13.21
C VAL A 7 -29.44 4.35 12.04
N LEU A 8 -29.51 5.17 10.98
CA LEU A 8 -30.26 4.80 9.77
C LEU A 8 -29.64 3.60 9.04
N VAL A 9 -28.32 3.48 9.06
CA VAL A 9 -27.60 2.33 8.47
C VAL A 9 -27.86 1.06 9.26
N ASP A 10 -27.74 1.10 10.58
CA ASP A 10 -28.09 -0.03 11.46
C ASP A 10 -29.54 -0.47 11.25
N ALA A 11 -30.49 0.47 11.27
CA ALA A 11 -31.89 0.18 10.99
C ALA A 11 -32.11 -0.47 9.61
N THR A 12 -31.36 -0.03 8.59
CA THR A 12 -31.46 -0.63 7.24
C THR A 12 -30.94 -2.08 7.22
N LEU A 13 -29.86 -2.36 7.95
CA LEU A 13 -29.28 -3.70 8.05
C LEU A 13 -30.18 -4.64 8.86
N ARG A 14 -30.74 -4.19 9.99
CA ARG A 14 -31.64 -5.00 10.83
C ARG A 14 -32.96 -5.32 10.14
N GLU A 15 -33.54 -4.36 9.42
CA GLU A 15 -34.85 -4.51 8.79
C GLU A 15 -34.80 -5.11 7.37
N GLY A 16 -33.61 -5.34 6.82
CA GLY A 16 -33.44 -5.92 5.49
C GLY A 16 -33.97 -5.04 4.36
N GLY A 17 -33.99 -3.71 4.54
CA GLY A 17 -34.45 -2.82 3.47
C GLY A 17 -34.70 -1.36 3.83
N ILE A 18 -34.43 -0.48 2.86
CA ILE A 18 -34.53 0.98 2.97
C ILE A 18 -35.94 1.45 3.32
N ARG A 19 -36.98 0.87 2.69
CA ARG A 19 -38.38 1.29 2.90
C ARG A 19 -38.87 1.01 4.33
N ARG A 20 -38.47 -0.13 4.89
CA ARG A 20 -38.88 -0.55 6.24
C ARG A 20 -38.16 0.28 7.31
N ALA A 21 -36.85 0.49 7.14
CA ALA A 21 -36.07 1.40 7.97
C ALA A 21 -36.58 2.85 7.92
N ALA A 22 -37.00 3.34 6.75
CA ALA A 22 -37.62 4.66 6.58
C ALA A 22 -38.91 4.82 7.41
N LYS A 23 -39.80 3.81 7.38
CA LYS A 23 -41.04 3.80 8.15
C LYS A 23 -40.77 3.86 9.66
N LEU A 24 -39.84 3.05 10.16
CA LEU A 24 -39.52 2.99 11.60
C LEU A 24 -38.78 4.23 12.11
N SER A 25 -37.92 4.82 11.28
CA SER A 25 -37.17 6.03 11.64
C SER A 25 -37.94 7.34 11.44
N GLY A 26 -39.16 7.28 10.88
CA GLY A 26 -39.95 8.47 10.53
C GLY A 26 -39.28 9.36 9.48
N ARG A 27 -38.45 8.79 8.59
CA ARG A 27 -37.70 9.52 7.56
C ARG A 27 -38.14 9.10 6.15
N PRO A 28 -38.05 9.98 5.13
CA PRO A 28 -38.29 9.58 3.75
C PRO A 28 -37.31 8.48 3.28
N PRO A 29 -37.74 7.49 2.46
CA PRO A 29 -36.85 6.47 1.91
C PRO A 29 -35.63 7.02 1.16
N SER A 30 -35.78 8.18 0.51
CA SER A 30 -34.67 8.89 -0.14
C SER A 30 -33.59 9.33 0.84
N SER A 31 -33.98 9.75 2.06
CA SER A 31 -33.04 10.16 3.11
C SER A 31 -32.28 8.96 3.67
N VAL A 32 -32.95 7.83 3.88
CA VAL A 32 -32.30 6.58 4.33
C VAL A 32 -31.33 6.07 3.26
N SER A 33 -31.73 6.08 1.98
CA SER A 33 -30.85 5.73 0.87
C SER A 33 -29.61 6.65 0.78
N ALA A 34 -29.78 7.95 1.01
CA ALA A 34 -28.66 8.90 1.03
C ALA A 34 -27.73 8.67 2.23
N ALA A 35 -28.27 8.32 3.40
CA ALA A 35 -27.51 7.97 4.58
C ALA A 35 -26.65 6.71 4.34
N VAL A 36 -27.24 5.65 3.80
CA VAL A 36 -26.51 4.42 3.44
C VAL A 36 -25.39 4.74 2.45
N ARG A 37 -25.68 5.44 1.35
CA ARG A 37 -24.66 5.82 0.36
C ARG A 37 -23.53 6.64 0.96
N ARG A 38 -23.86 7.63 1.80
CA ARG A 38 -22.86 8.45 2.50
C ARG A 38 -21.99 7.58 3.42
N PHE A 39 -22.59 6.63 4.13
CA PHE A 39 -21.87 5.71 5.00
C PHE A 39 -20.94 4.81 4.21
N GLU A 40 -21.45 4.10 3.20
CA GLU A 40 -20.67 3.24 2.30
C GLU A 40 -19.51 3.99 1.64
N GLN A 41 -19.73 5.22 1.17
CA GLN A 41 -18.67 6.08 0.64
C GLN A 41 -17.63 6.43 1.71
N THR A 42 -18.07 6.75 2.92
CA THR A 42 -17.15 7.14 4.01
C THR A 42 -16.28 5.96 4.46
N ILE A 43 -16.84 4.74 4.52
CA ILE A 43 -16.09 3.54 4.90
C ILE A 43 -15.51 2.78 3.69
N SER A 44 -15.76 3.24 2.47
CA SER A 44 -15.35 2.60 1.19
C SER A 44 -15.74 1.13 1.09
N VAL A 45 -16.91 0.75 1.62
CA VAL A 45 -17.42 -0.63 1.63
C VAL A 45 -18.89 -0.62 1.23
N PRO A 46 -19.30 -1.37 0.20
CA PRO A 46 -20.70 -1.58 -0.09
C PRO A 46 -21.31 -2.50 0.97
N LEU A 47 -22.35 -2.03 1.66
CA LEU A 47 -23.04 -2.75 2.71
C LEU A 47 -24.22 -3.55 2.19
N LEU A 48 -24.88 -3.07 1.13
CA LEU A 48 -26.05 -3.70 0.55
C LEU A 48 -25.78 -4.11 -0.90
N ARG A 49 -26.26 -5.29 -1.29
CA ARG A 49 -26.34 -5.72 -2.69
C ARG A 49 -27.76 -6.11 -3.05
N ARG A 50 -28.08 -6.03 -4.34
CA ARG A 50 -29.39 -6.40 -4.85
C ARG A 50 -29.41 -7.88 -5.23
N GLU A 51 -30.34 -8.63 -4.66
CA GLU A 51 -30.69 -10.00 -5.08
C GLU A 51 -32.16 -10.02 -5.51
N GLY A 52 -32.38 -10.00 -6.83
CA GLY A 52 -33.72 -9.86 -7.41
C GLY A 52 -34.44 -8.58 -6.94
N ALA A 53 -35.56 -8.76 -6.22
CA ALA A 53 -36.33 -7.67 -5.66
C ALA A 53 -35.87 -7.20 -4.26
N MET A 54 -34.94 -7.94 -3.63
CA MET A 54 -34.52 -7.73 -2.24
C MET A 54 -33.14 -7.07 -2.15
N LEU A 55 -32.93 -6.31 -1.07
CA LEU A 55 -31.60 -5.82 -0.67
C LEU A 55 -31.09 -6.73 0.45
N VAL A 56 -29.93 -7.32 0.24
CA VAL A 56 -29.29 -8.20 1.22
C VAL A 56 -27.95 -7.61 1.68
N PRO A 57 -27.56 -7.78 2.95
CA PRO A 57 -26.22 -7.41 3.41
C PRO A 57 -25.12 -8.15 2.65
N THR A 58 -24.00 -7.48 2.38
CA THR A 58 -22.78 -8.11 1.86
C THR A 58 -22.05 -8.88 2.97
N LEU A 59 -21.10 -9.76 2.63
CA LEU A 59 -20.22 -10.42 3.62
C LEU A 59 -19.44 -9.39 4.44
N GLU A 60 -19.00 -8.30 3.79
CA GLU A 60 -18.33 -7.19 4.46
C GLU A 60 -19.27 -6.43 5.42
N ALA A 61 -20.56 -6.31 5.09
CA ALA A 61 -21.55 -5.78 6.00
C ALA A 61 -21.74 -6.69 7.22
N GLN A 62 -21.87 -8.00 7.00
CA GLN A 62 -22.01 -8.99 8.08
C GLN A 62 -20.84 -8.94 9.07
N ALA A 63 -19.61 -8.82 8.57
CA ALA A 63 -18.41 -8.70 9.39
C ALA A 63 -18.37 -7.42 10.25
N ARG A 64 -19.16 -6.39 9.91
CA ARG A 64 -19.20 -5.09 10.60
C ARG A 64 -20.51 -4.83 11.34
N THR A 65 -21.50 -5.71 11.23
CA THR A 65 -22.83 -5.54 11.84
C THR A 65 -22.73 -5.27 13.34
N ALA A 66 -21.86 -5.98 14.06
CA ALA A 66 -21.69 -5.79 15.50
C ALA A 66 -21.18 -4.38 15.86
N ASP A 67 -20.19 -3.87 15.12
CA ASP A 67 -19.64 -2.53 15.33
C ASP A 67 -20.63 -1.43 14.92
N ILE A 68 -21.39 -1.64 13.84
CA ILE A 68 -22.44 -0.71 13.38
C ILE A 68 -23.56 -0.63 14.43
N ALA A 69 -24.02 -1.78 14.92
CA ALA A 69 -25.04 -1.88 15.96
C ALA A 69 -24.58 -1.20 17.26
N GLU A 70 -23.36 -1.49 17.72
CA GLU A 70 -22.84 -0.87 18.94
C GLU A 70 -22.71 0.66 18.81
N ALA A 71 -22.29 1.15 17.63
CA ALA A 71 -22.24 2.59 17.36
C ALA A 71 -23.65 3.21 17.35
N ALA A 72 -24.64 2.54 16.75
CA ALA A 72 -26.02 3.01 16.69
C ALA A 72 -26.67 3.04 18.08
N ASP A 73 -26.47 2.01 18.89
CA ASP A 73 -26.99 1.93 20.26
C ASP A 73 -26.35 3.01 21.14
N THR A 74 -25.03 3.21 21.02
CA THR A 74 -24.31 4.26 21.75
C THR A 74 -24.76 5.67 21.34
N ALA A 75 -24.98 5.90 20.05
CA ALA A 75 -25.52 7.16 19.53
C ALA A 75 -26.94 7.44 20.06
N THR A 76 -27.78 6.41 20.12
CA THR A 76 -29.13 6.50 20.66
C THR A 76 -29.10 6.83 22.16
N LEU A 77 -28.23 6.15 22.92
CA LEU A 77 -28.00 6.46 24.33
C LEU A 77 -27.52 7.89 24.55
N LEU A 78 -26.59 8.40 23.72
CA LEU A 78 -26.06 9.76 23.83
C LEU A 78 -27.14 10.84 23.70
N VAL A 79 -28.13 10.60 22.83
CA VAL A 79 -29.27 11.51 22.63
C VAL A 79 -30.30 11.36 23.74
N ASN A 80 -30.53 10.14 24.23
CA ASN A 80 -31.62 9.84 25.17
C ASN A 80 -31.24 9.93 26.66
N ARG A 81 -30.00 10.31 27.00
CA ARG A 81 -29.39 10.02 28.32
C ARG A 81 -29.84 10.84 29.54
N LEU A 82 -31.05 11.40 29.55
CA LEU A 82 -31.69 11.89 30.78
C LEU A 82 -33.19 11.52 30.89
N GLY A 83 -33.61 10.41 30.28
CA GLY A 83 -34.88 9.77 30.61
C GLY A 83 -36.16 10.52 30.19
N SER A 84 -36.04 11.62 29.44
CA SER A 84 -37.20 12.33 28.88
C SER A 84 -36.96 12.60 27.40
N LEU A 85 -37.98 12.29 26.59
CA LEU A 85 -38.02 12.28 25.11
C LEU A 85 -37.63 10.95 24.44
N ALA A 86 -38.38 9.91 24.80
CA ALA A 86 -38.68 8.82 23.88
C ALA A 86 -39.44 9.35 22.64
N ALA A 87 -39.12 8.78 21.47
CA ALA A 87 -39.87 8.83 20.19
C ALA A 87 -39.59 9.98 19.19
N GLY A 88 -38.46 10.68 19.26
CA GLY A 88 -38.03 11.65 18.24
C GLY A 88 -37.05 11.09 17.20
N PRO A 89 -37.00 11.63 15.96
CA PRO A 89 -35.94 11.29 15.01
C PRO A 89 -34.57 11.73 15.53
N ILE A 90 -33.57 10.87 15.42
CA ILE A 90 -32.21 11.20 15.86
C ILE A 90 -31.67 12.42 15.11
N PRO A 91 -31.12 13.43 15.83
CA PRO A 91 -30.60 14.64 15.22
C PRO A 91 -29.26 14.38 14.50
N PRO A 92 -28.94 15.16 13.45
CA PRO A 92 -27.71 15.02 12.69
C PRO A 92 -26.52 15.62 13.47
N VAL A 93 -26.05 14.93 14.51
CA VAL A 93 -24.87 15.32 15.28
C VAL A 93 -23.59 14.81 14.60
N SER A 94 -22.70 15.73 14.24
CA SER A 94 -21.42 15.39 13.61
C SER A 94 -20.46 14.70 14.59
N LEU A 95 -19.81 13.62 14.16
CA LEU A 95 -18.76 12.97 14.95
C LEU A 95 -17.56 13.90 15.20
N ALA A 96 -17.25 14.80 14.27
CA ALA A 96 -16.20 15.80 14.46
C ALA A 96 -16.57 16.83 15.54
N ALA A 97 -17.86 17.11 15.73
CA ALA A 97 -18.32 17.96 16.83
C ALA A 97 -18.17 17.22 18.18
N LEU A 98 -18.46 15.92 18.23
CA LEU A 98 -18.28 15.10 19.42
C LEU A 98 -16.79 14.96 19.82
N ASP A 99 -15.89 14.75 18.86
CA ASP A 99 -14.44 14.73 19.11
C ASP A 99 -13.95 16.06 19.70
N ARG A 100 -14.44 17.19 19.16
CA ARG A 100 -14.11 18.52 19.66
C ARG A 100 -14.67 18.76 21.07
N PHE A 101 -15.89 18.30 21.34
CA PHE A 101 -16.46 18.31 22.69
C PHE A 101 -15.56 17.56 23.68
N VAL A 102 -15.16 16.32 23.38
CA VAL A 102 -14.28 15.53 24.25
C VAL A 102 -12.93 16.23 24.48
N LYS A 103 -12.34 16.83 23.43
CA LYS A 103 -11.08 17.60 23.56
C LYS A 103 -11.22 18.82 24.45
N ILE A 104 -12.33 19.57 24.33
CA ILE A 104 -12.61 20.73 25.18
C ILE A 104 -12.85 20.30 26.62
N ALA A 105 -13.63 19.24 26.84
CA ALA A 105 -13.89 18.69 28.17
C ALA A 105 -12.61 18.29 28.90
N ARG A 106 -11.66 17.66 28.18
CA ARG A 106 -10.37 17.25 28.74
C ARG A 106 -9.39 18.41 28.95
N ASN A 107 -9.49 19.48 28.15
CA ASN A 107 -8.56 20.61 28.22
C ASN A 107 -9.06 21.79 29.08
N GLY A 108 -10.38 21.91 29.31
CA GLY A 108 -11.01 22.99 30.07
C GLY A 108 -11.04 24.34 29.35
N SER A 109 -10.58 24.43 28.09
CA SER A 109 -10.50 25.71 27.37
C SER A 109 -10.80 25.60 25.88
N ILE A 110 -11.89 26.24 25.44
CA ILE A 110 -12.26 26.36 24.02
C ILE A 110 -11.17 27.08 23.23
N ARG A 111 -10.58 28.16 23.78
CA ARG A 111 -9.54 28.94 23.10
C ARG A 111 -8.28 28.12 22.83
N SER A 112 -7.87 27.34 23.83
CA SER A 112 -6.70 26.47 23.73
C SER A 112 -6.91 25.37 22.69
N VAL A 113 -8.06 24.69 22.72
CA VAL A 113 -8.40 23.64 21.73
C VAL A 113 -8.56 24.21 20.33
N ALA A 114 -9.16 25.40 20.17
CA ALA A 114 -9.26 26.07 18.88
C ALA A 114 -7.86 26.32 18.28
N ARG A 115 -6.92 26.85 19.08
CA ARG A 115 -5.53 27.04 18.66
C ARG A 115 -4.85 25.73 18.29
N MET A 116 -5.02 24.70 19.11
CA MET A 116 -4.45 23.36 18.86
C MET A 116 -4.94 22.76 17.54
N LEU A 117 -6.20 23.00 17.18
CA LEU A 117 -6.82 22.51 15.95
C LEU A 117 -6.67 23.45 14.74
N GLY A 118 -6.00 24.60 14.89
CA GLY A 118 -5.89 25.61 13.84
C GLY A 118 -7.24 26.24 13.45
N LEU A 119 -8.23 26.23 14.34
CA LEU A 119 -9.56 26.77 14.11
C LEU A 119 -9.72 28.15 14.77
N GLY A 120 -10.60 28.98 14.21
CA GLY A 120 -11.02 30.20 14.88
C GLY A 120 -11.85 29.87 16.13
N GLN A 121 -11.55 30.50 17.27
CA GLN A 121 -12.35 30.34 18.50
C GLN A 121 -13.86 30.58 18.27
N PRO A 122 -14.31 31.62 17.52
CA PRO A 122 -15.74 31.82 17.25
C PRO A 122 -16.37 30.68 16.43
N GLN A 123 -15.59 29.97 15.61
CA GLN A 123 -16.06 28.79 14.87
C GLN A 123 -16.30 27.62 15.84
N LEU A 124 -15.35 27.36 16.73
CA LEU A 124 -15.45 26.26 17.69
C LEU A 124 -16.58 26.49 18.71
N THR A 125 -16.73 27.72 19.21
CA THR A 125 -17.85 28.09 20.10
C THR A 125 -19.21 27.90 19.43
N ARG A 126 -19.38 28.36 18.18
CA ARG A 126 -20.64 28.15 17.43
C ARG A 126 -20.93 26.67 17.22
N GLN A 127 -19.90 25.86 16.98
CA GLN A 127 -20.08 24.42 16.82
C GLN A 127 -20.53 23.73 18.12
N MET A 128 -19.98 24.13 19.27
CA MET A 128 -20.43 23.61 20.57
C MET A 128 -21.87 24.02 20.88
N ALA A 129 -22.24 25.28 20.64
CA ALA A 129 -23.62 25.73 20.79
C ALA A 129 -24.60 24.97 19.87
N ASN A 130 -24.18 24.64 18.64
CA ASN A 130 -24.97 23.80 17.75
C ASN A 130 -25.05 22.35 18.25
N LEU A 131 -23.99 21.81 18.84
CA LEU A 131 -23.98 20.47 19.42
C LEU A 131 -24.97 20.39 20.59
N GLU A 132 -24.89 21.34 21.53
CA GLU A 132 -25.82 21.47 22.67
C GLU A 132 -27.28 21.55 22.20
N ARG A 133 -27.57 22.35 21.16
CA ARG A 133 -28.93 22.45 20.61
C ARG A 133 -29.44 21.13 20.05
N HIS A 134 -28.59 20.36 19.37
CA HIS A 134 -28.99 19.06 18.84
C HIS A 134 -29.16 18.01 19.93
N LEU A 135 -28.32 18.05 20.97
CA LEU A 135 -28.41 17.11 22.09
C LEU A 135 -29.53 17.46 23.08
N GLY A 136 -29.96 18.72 23.13
CA GLY A 136 -31.04 19.19 24.00
C GLY A 136 -30.58 19.56 25.42
N TYR A 137 -29.27 19.51 25.71
CA TYR A 137 -28.68 19.86 27.00
C TYR A 137 -27.38 20.66 26.83
N ARG A 138 -27.01 21.41 27.86
CA ARG A 138 -25.74 22.14 27.91
C ARG A 138 -24.59 21.18 28.20
N LEU A 139 -23.45 21.43 27.57
CA LEU A 139 -22.23 20.65 27.78
C LEU A 139 -21.21 21.42 28.62
N PHE A 140 -21.25 22.76 28.55
CA PHE A 140 -20.27 23.60 29.23
C PHE A 140 -20.91 24.78 29.96
N GLU A 141 -20.33 25.11 31.09
CA GLU A 141 -20.57 26.36 31.83
C GLU A 141 -19.36 27.29 31.73
N ARG A 142 -19.60 28.59 31.80
CA ARG A 142 -18.52 29.59 31.78
C ARG A 142 -17.82 29.61 33.13
N ALA A 143 -16.49 29.60 33.12
CA ALA A 143 -15.66 29.78 34.31
C ALA A 143 -14.56 30.82 34.07
N TYR A 144 -13.96 31.32 35.16
CA TYR A 144 -12.95 32.37 35.13
C TYR A 144 -11.74 32.06 34.23
N HIS A 145 -11.35 30.78 34.12
CA HIS A 145 -10.22 30.33 33.29
C HIS A 145 -10.61 29.52 32.05
N GLY A 146 -11.89 29.50 31.66
CA GLY A 146 -12.34 28.75 30.49
C GLY A 146 -13.75 28.22 30.62
N VAL A 147 -13.88 26.89 30.57
CA VAL A 147 -15.16 26.19 30.67
C VAL A 147 -15.07 25.00 31.63
N VAL A 148 -16.19 24.70 32.29
CA VAL A 148 -16.36 23.51 33.13
C VAL A 148 -17.46 22.64 32.53
N CYS A 149 -17.31 21.32 32.61
CA CYS A 149 -18.33 20.38 32.15
C CYS A 149 -19.56 20.42 33.06
N THR A 150 -20.75 20.40 32.47
CA THR A 150 -22.00 20.10 33.19
C THR A 150 -22.06 18.62 33.59
N GLU A 151 -23.00 18.25 34.46
CA GLU A 151 -23.26 16.84 34.79
C GLU A 151 -23.61 16.02 33.54
N GLU A 152 -24.40 16.61 32.64
CA GLU A 152 -24.76 15.99 31.37
C GLU A 152 -23.54 15.78 30.47
N ALA A 153 -22.62 16.74 30.41
CA ALA A 153 -21.36 16.55 29.71
C ALA A 153 -20.53 15.41 30.31
N LEU A 154 -20.39 15.36 31.64
CA LEU A 154 -19.64 14.28 32.29
C LEU A 154 -20.22 12.89 31.95
N ALA A 155 -21.55 12.77 31.92
CA ALA A 155 -22.23 11.54 31.50
C ALA A 155 -22.13 11.26 29.99
N ALA A 156 -22.05 12.29 29.16
CA ALA A 156 -21.95 12.19 27.70
C ALA A 156 -20.54 11.84 27.21
N ILE A 157 -19.48 12.27 27.92
CA ILE A 157 -18.08 12.00 27.56
C ILE A 157 -17.81 10.52 27.26
N PRO A 158 -18.10 9.55 28.16
CA PRO A 158 -17.79 8.14 27.89
C PRO A 158 -18.57 7.59 26.69
N LEU A 159 -19.80 8.07 26.43
CA LEU A 159 -20.58 7.67 25.26
C LEU A 159 -20.00 8.26 23.97
N ALA A 160 -19.61 9.54 23.99
CA ALA A 160 -18.97 10.19 22.86
C ALA A 160 -17.64 9.50 22.51
N GLU A 161 -16.82 9.19 23.52
CA GLU A 161 -15.57 8.46 23.35
C GLU A 161 -15.79 7.06 22.80
N LYS A 162 -16.76 6.31 23.36
CA LYS A 162 -17.14 4.98 22.86
C LYS A 162 -17.61 5.05 21.41
N LEU A 163 -18.46 6.00 21.06
CA LEU A 163 -18.95 6.19 19.69
C LEU A 163 -17.81 6.53 18.72
N LEU A 164 -16.88 7.39 19.12
CA LEU A 164 -15.69 7.71 18.34
C LEU A 164 -14.75 6.51 18.18
N GLN A 165 -14.70 5.60 19.16
CA GLN A 165 -13.95 4.35 19.07
C GLN A 165 -14.63 3.36 18.12
N CYS A 166 -15.94 3.15 18.22
CA CYS A 166 -16.69 2.28 17.31
C CYS A 166 -16.59 2.80 15.87
N TRP A 167 -16.79 4.12 15.69
CA TRP A 167 -16.56 4.77 14.41
C TRP A 167 -15.12 4.59 13.94
N GLY A 168 -14.16 4.73 14.86
CA GLY A 168 -12.77 4.43 14.61
C GLY A 168 -12.55 3.00 14.15
N ARG A 169 -13.24 1.97 14.64
CA ARG A 169 -13.11 0.59 14.14
C ARG A 169 -13.75 0.41 12.77
N LEU A 170 -14.91 1.01 12.55
CA LEU A 170 -15.64 1.00 11.28
C LEU A 170 -14.86 1.70 10.17
N THR A 171 -14.27 2.85 10.48
CA THR A 171 -13.35 3.51 9.55
C THR A 171 -11.99 2.85 9.56
N ARG A 172 -11.51 2.19 10.63
CA ARG A 172 -10.20 1.51 10.65
C ARG A 172 -10.16 0.20 9.89
N ALA A 173 -11.26 -0.52 9.70
CA ALA A 173 -11.30 -1.57 8.68
C ALA A 173 -11.03 -1.00 7.27
N SER A 174 -11.28 0.31 7.09
CA SER A 174 -10.97 1.13 5.91
C SER A 174 -9.68 1.96 6.05
N ASP A 175 -9.26 2.36 7.26
CA ASP A 175 -8.08 3.14 7.59
C ASP A 175 -6.87 2.22 7.69
N ASP A 176 -7.03 0.93 7.92
CA ASP A 176 -5.96 -0.03 7.67
C ASP A 176 -5.72 -0.19 6.17
N ARG A 177 -6.60 0.29 5.29
CA ARG A 177 -6.30 0.43 3.86
C ARG A 177 -5.81 1.85 3.53
N PHE A 178 -6.38 2.87 4.15
CA PHE A 178 -6.08 4.29 3.87
C PHE A 178 -4.88 4.87 4.66
N ARG A 179 -4.71 4.53 5.95
CA ARG A 179 -3.46 4.76 6.72
C ARG A 179 -2.37 3.81 6.31
N ARG A 180 -2.66 2.56 5.89
CA ARG A 180 -1.66 1.80 5.11
C ARG A 180 -1.33 2.64 3.88
N ASP A 181 -2.25 3.02 3.01
CA ASP A 181 -1.87 3.80 1.83
C ASP A 181 -1.12 5.13 2.07
N ALA A 182 -1.36 5.81 3.20
CA ALA A 182 -0.69 7.04 3.62
C ALA A 182 0.60 6.85 4.45
N THR A 183 0.88 5.64 4.98
CA THR A 183 2.10 5.29 5.73
C THR A 183 2.86 4.09 5.14
N THR A 184 2.33 3.54 4.05
CA THR A 184 2.88 2.43 3.27
C THR A 184 3.80 3.04 2.24
N TRP A 185 5.06 2.66 2.35
CA TRP A 185 6.05 2.87 1.31
C TRP A 185 5.86 1.83 0.22
N ARG A 186 5.73 2.26 -1.02
CA ARG A 186 5.55 1.40 -2.19
C ARG A 186 6.85 1.32 -2.97
N LEU A 187 7.54 0.20 -2.81
CA LEU A 187 8.71 -0.13 -3.61
C LEU A 187 8.28 -0.97 -4.81
N GLY A 188 8.50 -0.44 -6.00
CA GLY A 188 8.52 -1.25 -7.20
C GLY A 188 9.86 -1.97 -7.34
N ALA A 189 9.89 -3.17 -7.90
CA ALA A 189 11.14 -3.84 -8.23
C ALA A 189 11.03 -4.59 -9.56
N VAL A 190 12.15 -4.74 -10.27
CA VAL A 190 12.22 -5.69 -11.37
C VAL A 190 11.93 -7.10 -10.86
N MET A 191 11.25 -7.91 -11.68
CA MET A 191 10.89 -9.30 -11.36
C MET A 191 12.11 -10.08 -10.84
N PRO A 192 12.08 -10.59 -9.59
CA PRO A 192 13.10 -11.50 -9.12
C PRO A 192 13.00 -12.79 -9.92
N LEU A 193 14.09 -13.16 -10.56
CA LEU A 193 14.11 -14.33 -11.43
C LEU A 193 14.39 -15.59 -10.61
N GLY A 194 13.55 -15.86 -9.60
CA GLY A 194 13.68 -17.00 -8.70
C GLY A 194 14.18 -16.65 -7.29
N PRO A 195 14.03 -17.60 -6.33
CA PRO A 195 14.27 -17.36 -4.90
C PRO A 195 15.75 -17.10 -4.56
N GLU A 196 16.67 -17.67 -5.32
CA GLU A 196 18.12 -17.51 -5.13
C GLU A 196 18.68 -16.23 -5.79
N SER A 197 17.86 -15.49 -6.55
CA SER A 197 18.30 -14.29 -7.24
C SER A 197 18.74 -13.20 -6.26
N GLU A 198 19.73 -12.41 -6.67
CA GLU A 198 20.22 -11.26 -5.89
C GLU A 198 19.09 -10.29 -5.53
N ILE A 199 18.20 -10.02 -6.48
CA ILE A 199 17.02 -9.18 -6.27
C ILE A 199 16.12 -9.75 -5.17
N ALA A 200 15.79 -11.05 -5.22
CA ALA A 200 14.95 -11.69 -4.19
C ALA A 200 15.58 -11.56 -2.80
N ARG A 201 16.89 -11.80 -2.68
CA ARG A 201 17.63 -11.66 -1.42
C ARG A 201 17.64 -10.23 -0.91
N MET A 202 17.89 -9.25 -1.79
CA MET A 202 17.88 -7.84 -1.44
C MET A 202 16.51 -7.38 -0.94
N LEU A 203 15.44 -7.78 -1.63
CA LEU A 203 14.08 -7.44 -1.22
C LEU A 203 13.71 -8.13 0.11
N ALA A 204 14.12 -9.38 0.33
CA ALA A 204 13.90 -10.07 1.60
C ALA A 204 14.65 -9.39 2.76
N ALA A 205 15.94 -9.09 2.58
CA ALA A 205 16.76 -8.40 3.58
C ALA A 205 16.22 -7.00 3.89
N LEU A 206 15.82 -6.24 2.86
CA LEU A 206 15.16 -4.96 3.03
C LEU A 206 13.87 -5.11 3.83
N THR A 207 13.02 -6.07 3.48
CA THR A 207 11.73 -6.28 4.15
C THR A 207 11.92 -6.58 5.63
N ALA A 208 12.87 -7.45 5.97
CA ALA A 208 13.20 -7.77 7.36
C ALA A 208 13.74 -6.54 8.12
N ALA A 209 14.71 -5.82 7.54
CA ALA A 209 15.30 -4.63 8.15
C ALA A 209 14.28 -3.48 8.31
N TRP A 210 13.40 -3.32 7.34
CA TRP A 210 12.34 -2.33 7.35
C TRP A 210 11.35 -2.63 8.48
N HIS A 211 10.87 -3.87 8.58
CA HIS A 211 9.95 -4.28 9.63
C HIS A 211 10.52 -4.05 11.03
N ALA A 212 11.80 -4.41 11.24
CA ALA A 212 12.47 -4.24 12.52
C ALA A 212 12.66 -2.77 12.92
N SER A 213 13.01 -1.90 11.97
CA SER A 213 13.31 -0.48 12.25
C SER A 213 12.09 0.45 12.19
N ARG A 214 11.02 0.04 11.52
CA ARG A 214 9.81 0.85 11.28
C ARG A 214 8.51 0.06 11.43
N PRO A 215 8.21 -0.51 12.61
CA PRO A 215 7.07 -1.42 12.80
C PRO A 215 5.69 -0.78 12.57
N ARG A 216 5.61 0.55 12.51
CA ARG A 216 4.37 1.32 12.22
C ARG A 216 4.31 1.89 10.80
N GLN A 217 5.32 1.67 9.96
CA GLN A 217 5.32 2.07 8.54
C GLN A 217 5.36 0.81 7.69
N HIS A 218 4.32 0.56 6.93
CA HIS A 218 4.25 -0.64 6.11
C HIS A 218 5.13 -0.49 4.85
N LEU A 219 5.65 -1.61 4.37
CA LEU A 219 6.36 -1.68 3.09
C LEU A 219 5.54 -2.58 2.16
N PHE A 220 5.12 -2.03 1.03
CA PHE A 220 4.52 -2.79 -0.07
C PHE A 220 5.56 -2.96 -1.16
N ILE A 221 5.79 -4.20 -1.57
CA ILE A 221 6.71 -4.54 -2.66
C ILE A 221 5.88 -5.16 -3.77
N SER A 222 6.03 -4.65 -4.99
CA SER A 222 5.44 -5.24 -6.18
C SER A 222 6.49 -5.32 -7.27
N SER A 223 6.53 -6.47 -7.93
CA SER A 223 7.49 -6.74 -8.98
C SER A 223 6.84 -6.66 -10.36
N THR A 224 7.47 -5.95 -11.29
CA THR A 224 7.02 -5.86 -12.69
C THR A 224 8.19 -5.49 -13.61
N THR A 225 7.92 -5.15 -14.88
CA THR A 225 8.90 -4.71 -15.88
C THR A 225 9.43 -3.30 -15.61
N ALA A 226 10.64 -2.99 -16.07
CA ALA A 226 11.24 -1.66 -15.89
C ALA A 226 10.37 -0.51 -16.41
N ASP A 227 9.71 -0.70 -17.57
CA ASP A 227 8.83 0.32 -18.16
C ASP A 227 7.60 0.61 -17.28
N GLU A 228 6.98 -0.44 -16.74
CA GLU A 228 5.85 -0.29 -15.81
C GLU A 228 6.27 0.32 -14.47
N LEU A 229 7.49 0.03 -14.01
CA LEU A 229 8.05 0.66 -12.82
C LEU A 229 8.25 2.16 -13.03
N ILE A 230 8.83 2.57 -14.17
CA ILE A 230 9.01 3.99 -14.52
C ILE A 230 7.65 4.68 -14.67
N ALA A 231 6.69 4.07 -15.35
CA ALA A 231 5.33 4.60 -15.45
C ALA A 231 4.64 4.69 -14.07
N GLY A 232 4.90 3.71 -13.21
CA GLY A 232 4.44 3.68 -11.82
C GLY A 232 5.04 4.79 -10.96
N LEU A 233 6.31 5.12 -11.15
CA LEU A 233 6.96 6.28 -10.50
C LEU A 233 6.32 7.61 -10.97
N LYS A 234 6.09 7.76 -12.28
CA LYS A 234 5.45 8.97 -12.85
C LYS A 234 4.03 9.19 -12.32
N SER A 235 3.25 8.11 -12.26
CA SER A 235 1.87 8.12 -11.77
C SER A 235 1.73 8.08 -10.24
N ARG A 236 2.85 7.99 -9.50
CA ARG A 236 2.91 7.80 -8.03
C ARG A 236 2.25 6.52 -7.53
N ARG A 237 2.19 5.48 -8.38
CA ARG A 237 1.91 4.11 -7.94
C ARG A 237 3.05 3.55 -7.09
N PHE A 238 4.28 3.98 -7.34
CA PHE A 238 5.47 3.65 -6.57
C PHE A 238 6.15 4.91 -6.03
N ASP A 239 6.75 4.78 -4.86
CA ASP A 239 7.53 5.84 -4.18
C ASP A 239 9.02 5.75 -4.52
N ALA A 240 9.51 4.52 -4.72
CA ALA A 240 10.83 4.20 -5.26
C ALA A 240 10.74 2.93 -6.11
N ALA A 241 11.69 2.71 -7.01
CA ALA A 241 11.78 1.50 -7.81
C ALA A 241 13.21 0.98 -7.91
N LEU A 242 13.40 -0.33 -7.77
CA LEU A 242 14.64 -1.02 -8.09
C LEU A 242 14.62 -1.42 -9.56
N LEU A 243 15.45 -0.80 -10.38
CA LEU A 243 15.55 -1.00 -11.83
C LEU A 243 16.83 -1.75 -12.19
N ASP A 244 16.80 -2.54 -13.26
CA ASP A 244 17.95 -3.22 -13.86
C ASP A 244 18.46 -2.51 -15.15
N VAL A 245 18.08 -1.25 -15.31
CA VAL A 245 18.45 -0.41 -16.46
C VAL A 245 19.32 0.74 -16.01
N ALA A 246 20.35 1.05 -16.80
CA ALA A 246 21.28 2.15 -16.51
C ALA A 246 20.63 3.51 -16.76
N ASP A 247 19.81 3.61 -17.80
CA ASP A 247 19.16 4.86 -18.21
C ASP A 247 17.72 4.93 -17.68
N PHE A 248 17.39 6.04 -17.04
CA PHE A 248 16.04 6.38 -16.59
C PHE A 248 15.81 7.89 -16.73
N PRO A 249 14.54 8.36 -16.77
CA PRO A 249 14.25 9.78 -17.01
C PRO A 249 14.91 10.73 -16.01
N HIS A 250 15.39 11.88 -16.49
CA HIS A 250 16.13 12.90 -15.72
C HIS A 250 15.34 13.57 -14.59
N GLU A 251 14.01 13.38 -14.55
CA GLU A 251 13.11 13.83 -13.49
C GLU A 251 13.22 12.99 -12.19
N PHE A 252 13.96 11.88 -12.24
CA PHE A 252 14.24 10.99 -11.12
C PHE A 252 15.70 11.08 -10.68
N ASP A 253 15.96 10.84 -9.41
CA ASP A 253 17.29 10.57 -8.87
C ASP A 253 17.48 9.06 -8.71
N GLY A 254 18.73 8.59 -8.71
CA GLY A 254 19.00 7.18 -8.48
C GLY A 254 20.35 6.93 -7.81
N ARG A 255 20.46 5.78 -7.14
CA ARG A 255 21.69 5.30 -6.51
C ARG A 255 21.92 3.84 -6.88
N LEU A 256 23.13 3.56 -7.36
CA LEU A 256 23.59 2.23 -7.72
C LEU A 256 23.70 1.36 -6.46
N VAL A 257 22.88 0.31 -6.40
CA VAL A 257 22.79 -0.61 -5.25
C VAL A 257 23.82 -1.72 -5.40
N SER A 258 23.83 -2.38 -6.56
CA SER A 258 24.81 -3.41 -6.88
C SER A 258 25.16 -3.43 -8.35
N GLU A 259 26.35 -3.97 -8.62
CA GLU A 259 26.81 -4.31 -9.96
C GLU A 259 27.38 -5.71 -9.92
N THR A 260 26.84 -6.58 -10.76
CA THR A 260 27.26 -7.98 -10.84
C THR A 260 27.80 -8.26 -12.23
N PRO A 261 29.04 -8.78 -12.36
CA PRO A 261 29.59 -9.18 -13.66
C PRO A 261 28.71 -10.22 -14.35
N LEU A 262 28.59 -10.10 -15.67
CA LEU A 262 27.95 -11.13 -16.49
C LEU A 262 28.97 -12.18 -16.91
N ALA A 263 28.51 -13.42 -17.05
CA ALA A 263 29.29 -14.54 -17.57
C ALA A 263 28.48 -15.32 -18.60
N LEU A 264 29.18 -15.94 -19.55
CA LEU A 264 28.61 -16.96 -20.41
C LEU A 264 28.62 -18.29 -19.65
N ALA A 265 27.42 -18.81 -19.36
CA ALA A 265 27.21 -20.10 -18.72
C ALA A 265 26.95 -21.19 -19.76
N GLY A 266 27.50 -22.38 -19.53
CA GLY A 266 27.44 -23.52 -20.44
C GLY A 266 27.92 -24.82 -19.78
N ALA A 267 27.73 -25.94 -20.47
CA ALA A 267 28.34 -27.20 -20.06
C ALA A 267 29.87 -27.07 -20.09
N ALA A 268 30.55 -27.63 -19.08
CA ALA A 268 32.01 -27.50 -18.95
C ALA A 268 32.73 -27.97 -20.22
N ALA A 269 32.37 -29.15 -20.75
CA ALA A 269 32.94 -29.70 -21.97
C ALA A 269 32.83 -28.73 -23.16
N THR A 270 31.63 -28.19 -23.39
CA THR A 270 31.34 -27.22 -24.47
C THR A 270 32.19 -25.95 -24.34
N LEU A 271 32.33 -25.40 -23.13
CA LEU A 271 33.13 -24.20 -22.91
C LEU A 271 34.64 -24.47 -23.05
N SER A 272 35.12 -25.64 -22.62
CA SER A 272 36.54 -26.00 -22.71
C SER A 272 37.01 -26.34 -24.13
N GLU A 273 36.16 -26.97 -24.95
CA GLU A 273 36.52 -27.37 -26.33
C GLU A 273 36.79 -26.19 -27.27
N MET A 274 36.19 -25.02 -27.00
CA MET A 274 36.20 -23.88 -27.93
C MET A 274 37.20 -22.78 -27.58
N GLY A 275 38.00 -22.95 -26.52
CA GLY A 275 39.20 -22.13 -26.27
C GLY A 275 38.99 -20.62 -26.17
N GLY A 276 37.78 -20.15 -25.87
CA GLY A 276 37.46 -18.72 -25.82
C GLY A 276 36.97 -18.09 -27.15
N ASP A 277 36.77 -18.87 -28.21
CA ASP A 277 36.07 -18.41 -29.42
C ASP A 277 34.56 -18.32 -29.15
N PHE A 278 34.14 -17.17 -28.63
CA PHE A 278 32.73 -16.91 -28.36
C PHE A 278 31.87 -16.94 -29.63
N ALA A 279 32.39 -16.51 -30.79
CA ALA A 279 31.59 -16.42 -31.99
C ALA A 279 31.12 -17.80 -32.46
N ARG A 280 32.05 -18.77 -32.46
CA ARG A 280 31.75 -20.16 -32.76
C ARG A 280 30.80 -20.77 -31.74
N LEU A 281 31.07 -20.61 -30.44
CA LEU A 281 30.23 -21.08 -29.33
C LEU A 281 28.76 -20.68 -29.52
N LEU A 282 28.53 -19.39 -29.72
CA LEU A 282 27.19 -18.79 -29.82
C LEU A 282 26.44 -19.25 -31.09
N CYS A 283 27.15 -19.61 -32.16
CA CYS A 283 26.54 -20.11 -33.39
C CYS A 283 26.26 -21.62 -33.36
N THR A 284 26.92 -22.39 -32.50
CA THR A 284 26.78 -23.86 -32.46
C THR A 284 25.84 -24.39 -31.38
N SER A 285 25.40 -23.54 -30.45
CA SER A 285 24.55 -23.94 -29.33
C SER A 285 23.35 -23.01 -29.17
N PRO A 286 22.17 -23.53 -28.81
CA PRO A 286 21.02 -22.67 -28.53
C PRO A 286 21.27 -21.83 -27.28
N ILE A 287 20.86 -20.56 -27.31
CA ILE A 287 21.07 -19.63 -26.23
C ILE A 287 19.74 -19.32 -25.56
N ALA A 288 19.63 -19.70 -24.29
CA ALA A 288 18.51 -19.31 -23.45
C ALA A 288 18.77 -17.90 -22.91
N VAL A 289 17.84 -16.99 -23.16
CA VAL A 289 17.98 -15.57 -22.83
C VAL A 289 16.75 -15.08 -22.07
N PRO A 290 16.91 -14.14 -21.12
CA PRO A 290 15.78 -13.54 -20.41
C PRO A 290 14.84 -12.79 -21.37
N SER A 291 13.66 -12.42 -20.86
CA SER A 291 12.66 -11.69 -21.65
C SER A 291 13.21 -10.38 -22.22
N ALA A 292 12.76 -10.03 -23.43
CA ALA A 292 13.11 -8.80 -24.16
C ALA A 292 13.00 -7.52 -23.32
N LYS A 293 12.13 -7.53 -22.30
CA LYS A 293 11.86 -6.37 -21.44
C LYS A 293 12.79 -6.25 -20.23
N SER A 294 13.76 -7.15 -20.08
CA SER A 294 14.72 -7.13 -18.95
C SER A 294 16.03 -6.43 -19.31
N GLY A 295 16.65 -5.79 -18.33
CA GLY A 295 17.99 -5.22 -18.47
C GLY A 295 19.05 -6.28 -18.76
N LEU A 296 18.90 -7.49 -18.21
CA LEU A 296 19.76 -8.62 -18.55
C LEU A 296 19.70 -8.99 -20.03
N ARG A 297 18.51 -8.97 -20.62
CA ARG A 297 18.39 -9.24 -22.06
C ARG A 297 19.07 -8.17 -22.89
N ARG A 298 18.96 -6.89 -22.52
CA ARG A 298 19.67 -5.81 -23.21
C ARG A 298 21.18 -6.03 -23.20
N GLU A 299 21.77 -6.37 -22.04
CA GLU A 299 23.21 -6.63 -21.95
C GLU A 299 23.62 -7.89 -22.71
N ALA A 300 22.80 -8.94 -22.69
CA ALA A 300 23.02 -10.13 -23.49
C ALA A 300 23.00 -9.82 -25.00
N THR A 301 22.01 -9.05 -25.46
CA THR A 301 21.93 -8.60 -26.86
C THR A 301 23.16 -7.76 -27.22
N ARG A 302 23.55 -6.81 -26.38
CA ARG A 302 24.77 -6.01 -26.60
C ARG A 302 26.02 -6.87 -26.73
N PHE A 303 26.17 -7.89 -25.88
CA PHE A 303 27.28 -8.84 -25.99
C PHE A 303 27.25 -9.61 -27.32
N LEU A 304 26.08 -10.08 -27.75
CA LEU A 304 25.93 -10.76 -29.04
C LEU A 304 26.29 -9.84 -30.21
N GLU A 305 25.87 -8.57 -30.17
CA GLU A 305 26.16 -7.58 -31.21
C GLU A 305 27.65 -7.20 -31.28
N ASP A 306 28.31 -7.09 -30.12
CA ASP A 306 29.73 -6.80 -30.04
C ASP A 306 30.62 -7.99 -30.43
N THR A 307 30.09 -9.22 -30.37
CA THR A 307 30.85 -10.45 -30.59
C THR A 307 30.64 -11.02 -31.99
N LEU A 308 29.46 -10.83 -32.58
CA LEU A 308 29.04 -11.48 -33.81
C LEU A 308 28.77 -10.47 -34.93
N SER A 309 29.21 -10.81 -36.15
CA SER A 309 28.79 -10.10 -37.36
C SER A 309 27.28 -10.23 -37.60
N GLU A 310 26.70 -9.38 -38.46
CA GLU A 310 25.27 -9.44 -38.77
C GLU A 310 24.85 -10.80 -39.36
N SER A 311 25.69 -11.40 -40.20
CA SER A 311 25.43 -12.72 -40.80
C SER A 311 25.51 -13.87 -39.79
N GLU A 312 26.39 -13.76 -38.80
CA GLU A 312 26.46 -14.70 -37.66
C GLU A 312 25.24 -14.57 -36.75
N ARG A 313 24.82 -13.35 -36.41
CA ARG A 313 23.63 -13.12 -35.57
C ARG A 313 22.37 -13.75 -36.14
N ARG A 314 22.20 -13.78 -37.46
CA ARG A 314 21.07 -14.45 -38.14
C ARG A 314 21.08 -15.98 -38.00
N ARG A 315 22.23 -16.58 -37.68
CA ARG A 315 22.41 -18.03 -37.48
C ARG A 315 22.24 -18.46 -36.02
N VAL A 316 22.24 -17.51 -35.08
CA VAL A 316 22.09 -17.80 -33.65
C VAL A 316 20.65 -18.20 -33.33
N THR A 317 20.49 -19.30 -32.59
CA THR A 317 19.20 -19.74 -32.07
C THR A 317 18.99 -19.16 -30.67
N LEU A 318 18.09 -18.17 -30.54
CA LEU A 318 17.71 -17.58 -29.26
C LEU A 318 16.37 -18.12 -28.77
N ILE A 319 16.33 -18.62 -27.55
CA ILE A 319 15.11 -19.03 -26.86
C ILE A 319 14.85 -18.08 -25.69
N GLU A 320 13.73 -17.38 -25.75
CA GLU A 320 13.31 -16.46 -24.70
C GLU A 320 12.65 -17.23 -23.54
N VAL A 321 13.15 -17.01 -22.33
CA VAL A 321 12.67 -17.68 -21.12
C VAL A 321 12.53 -16.66 -20.00
N ASP A 322 11.31 -16.44 -19.53
CA ASP A 322 11.01 -15.50 -18.44
C ASP A 322 11.19 -16.15 -17.04
N SER A 323 12.27 -16.91 -16.87
CA SER A 323 12.58 -17.64 -15.63
C SER A 323 14.04 -18.11 -15.61
N ILE A 324 14.87 -17.49 -14.77
CA ILE A 324 16.28 -17.90 -14.61
C ILE A 324 16.42 -19.34 -14.10
N PRO A 325 15.57 -19.87 -13.18
CA PRO A 325 15.63 -21.28 -12.82
C PRO A 325 15.46 -22.20 -14.01
N VAL A 326 14.58 -21.86 -14.96
CA VAL A 326 14.43 -22.63 -16.20
C VAL A 326 15.69 -22.50 -17.06
N ILE A 327 16.23 -21.29 -17.21
CA ILE A 327 17.50 -21.06 -17.94
C ILE A 327 18.65 -21.88 -17.33
N ILE A 328 18.80 -21.88 -16.01
CA ILE A 328 19.84 -22.66 -15.31
C ILE A 328 19.67 -24.15 -15.60
N ASN A 329 18.43 -24.66 -15.61
CA ASN A 329 18.18 -26.06 -15.97
C ASN A 329 18.49 -26.36 -17.45
N LEU A 330 18.17 -25.45 -18.37
CA LEU A 330 18.53 -25.56 -19.79
C LEU A 330 20.05 -25.64 -19.98
N VAL A 331 20.79 -24.78 -19.28
CA VAL A 331 22.26 -24.75 -19.32
C VAL A 331 22.84 -26.02 -18.68
N SER A 332 22.32 -26.43 -17.52
CA SER A 332 22.88 -27.53 -16.74
C SER A 332 22.59 -28.90 -17.33
N HIS A 333 21.44 -29.08 -17.98
CA HIS A 333 20.93 -30.40 -18.35
C HIS A 333 20.60 -30.58 -19.83
N HIS A 334 20.54 -29.49 -20.62
CA HIS A 334 20.05 -29.55 -22.00
C HIS A 334 21.00 -28.94 -23.03
N GLY A 335 22.24 -28.61 -22.64
CA GLY A 335 23.28 -28.14 -23.56
C GLY A 335 23.07 -26.72 -24.09
N TYR A 336 22.26 -25.91 -23.40
CA TYR A 336 22.07 -24.50 -23.76
C TYR A 336 23.22 -23.64 -23.23
N LEU A 337 23.43 -22.51 -23.90
CA LEU A 337 24.24 -21.41 -23.37
C LEU A 337 23.31 -20.35 -22.77
N SER A 338 23.83 -19.55 -21.85
CA SER A 338 23.14 -18.35 -21.39
C SER A 338 24.10 -17.28 -20.88
N ILE A 339 23.71 -16.02 -20.97
CA ILE A 339 24.46 -14.89 -20.41
C ILE A 339 23.74 -14.47 -19.13
N LEU A 340 24.39 -14.71 -17.99
CA LEU A 340 23.80 -14.56 -16.66
C LEU A 340 24.73 -13.80 -15.72
N PRO A 341 24.19 -13.08 -14.71
CA PRO A 341 24.99 -12.61 -13.58
C PRO A 341 25.67 -13.80 -12.90
N GLU A 342 26.96 -13.66 -12.55
CA GLU A 342 27.68 -14.72 -11.82
C GLU A 342 27.01 -15.12 -10.51
N SER A 343 26.37 -14.15 -9.85
CA SER A 343 25.61 -14.39 -8.62
C SER A 343 24.43 -15.36 -8.81
N SER A 344 23.95 -15.56 -10.04
CA SER A 344 22.82 -16.44 -10.36
C SER A 344 23.12 -17.91 -10.11
N LEU A 345 24.39 -18.30 -10.17
CA LEU A 345 24.83 -19.68 -9.97
C LEU A 345 25.48 -19.92 -8.60
N ALA A 346 25.67 -18.87 -7.79
CA ALA A 346 26.43 -18.94 -6.53
C ALA A 346 25.87 -19.96 -5.50
N ARG A 347 24.57 -20.28 -5.59
CA ARG A 347 23.88 -21.21 -4.68
C ARG A 347 23.28 -22.43 -5.40
N VAL A 348 23.59 -22.61 -6.68
CA VAL A 348 23.18 -23.81 -7.42
C VAL A 348 24.07 -24.96 -6.98
N HIS A 349 23.46 -26.09 -6.61
CA HIS A 349 24.23 -27.29 -6.32
C HIS A 349 24.84 -27.84 -7.62
N ARG A 350 26.18 -27.90 -7.68
CA ARG A 350 26.94 -28.25 -8.90
C ARG A 350 26.61 -27.32 -10.08
N PRO A 351 27.01 -26.04 -10.00
CA PRO A 351 26.68 -25.08 -11.03
C PRO A 351 27.34 -25.44 -12.38
N PRO A 352 26.73 -25.06 -13.52
CA PRO A 352 27.39 -25.17 -14.81
C PRO A 352 28.63 -24.27 -14.86
N ALA A 353 29.51 -24.55 -15.82
CA ALA A 353 30.72 -23.76 -16.00
C ALA A 353 30.36 -22.34 -16.49
N MET A 354 31.18 -21.36 -16.09
CA MET A 354 31.03 -19.96 -16.49
C MET A 354 32.35 -19.41 -17.03
N ILE A 355 32.27 -18.62 -18.10
CA ILE A 355 33.36 -17.74 -18.54
C ILE A 355 32.93 -16.31 -18.28
N ARG A 356 33.62 -15.64 -17.35
CA ARG A 356 33.40 -14.22 -17.04
C ARG A 356 33.59 -13.37 -18.29
N LEU A 357 32.59 -12.55 -18.62
CA LEU A 357 32.69 -11.61 -19.72
C LEU A 357 33.54 -10.40 -19.32
N SER A 358 33.99 -9.62 -20.31
CA SER A 358 34.74 -8.39 -20.05
C SER A 358 33.97 -7.44 -19.12
N SER A 359 34.69 -6.62 -18.37
CA SER A 359 34.14 -5.71 -17.34
C SER A 359 33.08 -4.70 -17.83
N ARG A 360 32.89 -4.54 -19.15
CA ARG A 360 31.82 -3.75 -19.77
C ARG A 360 30.43 -4.37 -19.65
N TYR A 361 30.33 -5.67 -19.38
CA TYR A 361 29.05 -6.39 -19.27
C TYR A 361 28.73 -6.67 -17.83
N ARG A 362 27.77 -5.92 -17.28
CA ARG A 362 27.37 -6.01 -15.89
C ARG A 362 25.86 -5.85 -15.77
N GLN A 363 25.27 -6.61 -14.86
CA GLN A 363 23.95 -6.27 -14.36
C GLN A 363 24.11 -5.15 -13.35
N SER A 364 23.46 -4.02 -13.60
CA SER A 364 23.41 -2.90 -12.66
C SER A 364 22.02 -2.85 -12.05
N LEU A 365 21.93 -2.83 -10.71
CA LEU A 365 20.68 -2.61 -9.99
C LEU A 365 20.72 -1.23 -9.36
N THR A 366 19.83 -0.35 -9.83
CA THR A 366 19.75 1.04 -9.37
C THR A 366 18.43 1.28 -8.67
N LEU A 367 18.48 1.83 -7.46
CA LEU A 367 17.28 2.31 -6.77
C LEU A 367 16.99 3.73 -7.24
N VAL A 368 15.79 3.96 -7.76
CA VAL A 368 15.36 5.22 -8.40
C VAL A 368 14.14 5.79 -7.68
N TRP A 369 14.05 7.12 -7.55
CA TRP A 369 12.93 7.82 -6.89
C TRP A 369 12.70 9.24 -7.44
N PRO A 370 11.52 9.86 -7.22
CA PRO A 370 11.25 11.24 -7.62
C PRO A 370 12.15 12.28 -6.93
N ARG A 371 12.65 13.26 -7.67
CA ARG A 371 13.61 14.30 -7.21
C ARG A 371 13.06 15.32 -6.18
N LYS A 372 11.94 15.06 -5.51
CA LYS A 372 11.37 15.97 -4.47
C LYS A 372 11.92 15.64 -3.08
N ALA A 373 12.12 16.67 -2.26
CA ALA A 373 12.85 16.61 -0.99
C ALA A 373 12.40 15.51 0.00
N LEU A 374 11.10 15.20 0.10
CA LEU A 374 10.59 14.15 0.99
C LEU A 374 10.99 12.74 0.53
N TRP A 375 11.05 12.50 -0.78
CA TRP A 375 11.34 11.20 -1.38
C TRP A 375 12.84 10.91 -1.41
N ALA A 376 13.68 11.94 -1.52
CA ALA A 376 15.13 11.79 -1.44
C ALA A 376 15.60 11.23 -0.09
N GLN A 377 15.03 11.68 1.02
CA GLN A 377 15.38 11.14 2.35
C GLN A 377 14.99 9.66 2.52
N ALA A 378 13.85 9.28 1.95
CA ALA A 378 13.36 7.91 2.06
C ALA A 378 14.02 6.96 1.07
N GLY A 379 14.26 7.39 -0.16
CA GLY A 379 15.07 6.68 -1.14
C GLY A 379 16.46 6.38 -0.58
N GLU A 380 17.10 7.36 0.09
CA GLU A 380 18.38 7.16 0.75
C GLU A 380 18.30 6.19 1.94
N ALA A 381 17.21 6.21 2.70
CA ALA A 381 17.01 5.27 3.80
C ALA A 381 16.81 3.83 3.30
N ILE A 382 16.04 3.63 2.23
CA ILE A 382 15.86 2.32 1.56
C ILE A 382 17.20 1.86 0.99
N PHE A 383 17.93 2.75 0.30
CA PHE A 383 19.25 2.46 -0.27
C PHE A 383 20.22 1.94 0.79
N ARG A 384 20.31 2.63 1.94
CA ARG A 384 21.17 2.19 3.05
C ARG A 384 20.77 0.81 3.53
N MET A 385 19.49 0.55 3.77
CA MET A 385 19.01 -0.76 4.22
C MET A 385 19.31 -1.88 3.23
N MET A 386 19.17 -1.61 1.92
CA MET A 386 19.54 -2.56 0.88
C MET A 386 21.05 -2.87 0.91
N LYS A 387 21.91 -1.83 1.03
CA LYS A 387 23.38 -1.98 1.12
C LYS A 387 23.84 -2.73 2.36
N THR A 388 23.29 -2.45 3.54
CA THR A 388 23.72 -3.12 4.79
C THR A 388 23.35 -4.60 4.78
N GLY A 389 22.25 -4.98 4.10
CA GLY A 389 21.87 -6.37 3.89
C GLY A 389 22.78 -7.13 2.92
N THR A 390 23.47 -6.43 2.00
CA THR A 390 24.39 -7.05 1.04
C THR A 390 25.75 -7.42 1.64
N VAL A 391 26.15 -6.80 2.76
CA VAL A 391 27.49 -6.98 3.38
C VAL A 391 27.54 -8.18 4.33
N ARG A 392 26.40 -8.77 4.71
CA ARG A 392 26.32 -9.87 5.70
C ARG A 392 26.35 -11.29 5.11
N THR A 393 26.73 -11.46 3.84
CA THR A 393 26.85 -12.79 3.22
C THR A 393 28.28 -13.16 2.91
#